data_AF-A0A2V9QPE1-F1
#
_entry.id   AF-A0A2V9QPE1-F1
#
_cell.length_a   1.000
_cell.length_b   1.000
_cell.length_c   1.000
_cell.angle_alpha   90.00
_cell.angle_beta   90.00
_cell.angle_gamma   90.00
#
_symmetry.space_group_name_H-M   'P 1'
#
loop_
_entity.id
_entity.type
_entity.pdbx_description
1 polymer ?
#
loop_
_entity_poly.entity_id
_entity_poly.type
_entity_poly.pdbx_seq_one_letter_code
_entity_poly.pdbx_strand_id
1 'polypeptide(L)'
;MRVAQAIRVACRILVATLLLSFVLAQTTASQMNALISALRNREFKKALTLVQVALKKSPEDPQLWAMQGTAYSGTGHRKEALNSFRTALRISPDYVPALRGAAQIEYDSGSQEAVPVLK
;
A
#
# COMPACT_ATOMS: atom_id res chain seq x y z
N MET A 1 -42.20 21.37 20.53
CA MET A 1 -42.13 20.36 19.44
C MET A 1 -40.85 20.43 18.58
N ARG A 2 -40.25 21.61 18.32
CA ARG A 2 -39.04 21.76 17.47
C ARG A 2 -37.76 21.10 18.00
N VAL A 3 -37.56 21.06 19.32
CA VAL A 3 -36.35 20.51 19.97
C VAL A 3 -36.23 18.99 19.77
N ALA A 4 -37.34 18.25 19.90
CA ALA A 4 -37.37 16.80 19.70
C ALA A 4 -37.06 16.38 18.25
N GLN A 5 -37.43 17.22 17.28
CA GLN A 5 -37.16 17.01 15.86
C GLN A 5 -35.68 17.26 15.54
N ALA A 6 -35.07 18.28 16.14
CA ALA A 6 -33.64 18.57 16.02
C ALA A 6 -32.76 17.42 16.56
N ILE A 7 -33.11 16.84 17.71
CA ILE A 7 -32.37 15.71 18.31
C ILE A 7 -32.43 14.47 17.41
N ARG A 8 -33.60 14.17 16.81
CA ARG A 8 -33.76 13.05 15.88
C ARG A 8 -32.93 13.22 14.60
N VAL A 9 -32.84 14.44 14.09
CA VAL A 9 -32.02 14.76 12.91
C VAL A 9 -30.53 14.65 13.23
N ALA A 10 -30.08 15.23 14.36
CA ALA A 10 -28.69 15.14 14.80
C ALA A 10 -28.24 13.68 15.02
N CYS A 11 -29.10 12.86 15.62
CA CYS A 11 -28.81 11.44 15.87
C CYS A 11 -28.71 10.63 14.56
N ARG A 12 -29.57 10.93 13.57
CA ARG A 12 -29.48 10.31 12.23
C ARG A 12 -28.20 10.70 11.49
N ILE A 13 -27.77 11.95 11.59
CA ILE A 13 -26.53 12.42 10.98
C ILE A 13 -25.32 11.75 11.65
N LEU A 14 -25.30 11.69 12.98
CA LEU A 14 -24.22 11.05 13.74
C LEU A 14 -24.10 9.55 13.39
N VAL A 15 -25.22 8.84 13.29
CA VAL A 15 -25.23 7.43 12.91
C VAL A 15 -24.79 7.25 11.45
N ALA A 16 -25.23 8.12 10.54
CA ALA A 16 -24.83 8.06 9.13
C ALA A 16 -23.33 8.29 8.93
N THR A 17 -22.71 9.23 9.66
CA THR A 17 -21.26 9.48 9.56
C THR A 17 -20.44 8.35 10.19
N LEU A 18 -20.89 7.79 11.33
CA LEU A 18 -20.31 6.59 11.93
C LEU A 18 -20.35 5.39 10.97
N LEU A 19 -21.49 5.13 10.34
CA LEU A 19 -21.64 4.06 9.36
C LEU A 19 -20.75 4.27 8.12
N LEU A 20 -20.60 5.51 7.66
CA LEU A 20 -19.74 5.83 6.52
C LEU A 20 -18.26 5.55 6.83
N SER A 21 -17.77 5.99 7.98
CA SER A 21 -16.40 5.71 8.44
C SER A 21 -16.14 4.21 8.67
N PHE A 22 -17.14 3.49 9.18
CA PHE A 22 -17.07 2.06 9.40
C PHE A 22 -16.97 1.27 8.09
N VAL A 23 -17.75 1.66 7.07
CA VAL A 23 -17.68 1.04 5.73
C VAL A 23 -16.34 1.33 5.03
N LEU A 24 -15.79 2.54 5.20
CA LEU A 24 -14.46 2.90 4.68
C LEU A 24 -13.34 2.08 5.34
N ALA A 25 -13.44 1.82 6.65
CA ALA A 25 -12.48 0.96 7.36
C ALA A 25 -12.59 -0.52 6.94
N GLN A 26 -13.81 -1.04 6.76
CA GLN A 26 -14.05 -2.42 6.29
C GLN A 26 -13.51 -2.67 4.88
N THR A 27 -13.69 -1.72 3.97
CA THR A 27 -13.25 -1.87 2.58
C THR A 27 -11.73 -1.79 2.42
N THR A 28 -11.06 -0.95 3.22
CA THR A 28 -9.59 -0.86 3.22
C THR A 28 -8.93 -2.12 3.80
N ALA A 29 -9.42 -2.64 4.93
CA ALA A 29 -8.94 -3.89 5.51
C ALA A 29 -9.14 -5.09 4.55
N SER A 30 -10.29 -5.15 3.88
CA SER A 30 -10.59 -6.18 2.88
C SER A 30 -9.65 -6.12 1.66
N GLN A 31 -9.39 -4.91 1.14
CA GLN A 31 -8.49 -4.72 0.00
C GLN A 31 -7.03 -5.02 0.34
N MET A 32 -6.57 -4.66 1.54
CA MET A 32 -5.21 -4.97 2.00
C MET A 32 -4.99 -6.49 2.12
N ASN A 33 -5.95 -7.21 2.70
CA ASN A 33 -5.88 -8.67 2.81
C ASN A 33 -5.85 -9.35 1.43
N ALA A 34 -6.64 -8.84 0.47
CA ALA A 34 -6.62 -9.34 -0.90
C ALA A 34 -5.26 -9.10 -1.59
N LEU A 35 -4.63 -7.94 -1.38
CA LEU A 35 -3.30 -7.63 -1.91
C LEU A 35 -2.24 -8.56 -1.33
N ILE A 36 -2.23 -8.73 -0.01
CA ILE A 36 -1.30 -9.65 0.68
C ILE A 36 -1.48 -11.08 0.16
N SER A 37 -2.73 -11.54 0.04
CA SER A 37 -3.04 -12.88 -0.49
C SER A 37 -2.54 -13.05 -1.92
N ALA A 38 -2.78 -12.06 -2.79
CA ALA A 38 -2.30 -12.10 -4.17
C ALA A 38 -0.77 -12.18 -4.25
N LEU A 39 -0.05 -11.42 -3.44
CA LEU A 39 1.42 -11.50 -3.35
C LEU A 39 1.90 -12.87 -2.88
N ARG A 40 1.28 -13.43 -1.83
CA ARG A 40 1.62 -14.77 -1.30
C ARG A 40 1.39 -15.87 -2.32
N ASN A 41 0.32 -15.77 -3.10
CA ASN A 41 -0.03 -16.74 -4.14
C ASN A 41 0.72 -16.51 -5.46
N ARG A 42 1.66 -15.54 -5.51
CA ARG A 42 2.38 -15.13 -6.73
C ARG A 42 1.47 -14.64 -7.86
N GLU A 43 0.27 -14.18 -7.54
CA GLU A 43 -0.69 -13.55 -8.46
C GLU A 43 -0.27 -12.09 -8.75
N PHE A 44 0.96 -11.88 -9.22
CA PHE A 44 1.59 -10.56 -9.24
C PHE A 44 0.85 -9.52 -10.09
N LYS A 45 0.22 -9.93 -11.21
CA LYS A 45 -0.61 -9.01 -12.03
C LYS A 45 -1.80 -8.48 -11.24
N LYS A 46 -2.48 -9.34 -10.48
CA LYS A 46 -3.61 -8.94 -9.62
C LYS A 46 -3.12 -8.08 -8.46
N ALA A 47 -1.98 -8.41 -7.87
CA ALA A 47 -1.35 -7.58 -6.84
C ALA A 47 -1.06 -6.16 -7.36
N LEU A 48 -0.55 -6.02 -8.60
CA LEU A 48 -0.35 -4.71 -9.23
C LEU A 48 -1.64 -3.91 -9.40
N THR A 49 -2.75 -4.55 -9.79
CA THR A 49 -4.05 -3.87 -9.86
C THR A 49 -4.53 -3.42 -8.48
N LEU A 50 -4.42 -4.28 -7.47
CA LEU A 50 -4.86 -3.98 -6.11
C LEU A 50 -4.03 -2.86 -5.46
N VAL A 51 -2.70 -2.93 -5.60
CA VAL A 51 -1.80 -1.92 -5.03
C VAL A 51 -1.96 -0.56 -5.73
N GLN A 52 -2.27 -0.53 -7.03
CA GLN A 52 -2.55 0.73 -7.73
C GLN A 52 -3.78 1.44 -7.14
N VAL A 53 -4.83 0.68 -6.79
CA VAL A 53 -6.02 1.24 -6.14
C VAL A 53 -5.69 1.72 -4.72
N ALA A 54 -4.88 0.96 -3.98
CA ALA A 54 -4.47 1.32 -2.63
C ALA A 54 -3.61 2.61 -2.62
N LEU A 55 -2.64 2.72 -3.52
CA LEU A 55 -1.77 3.89 -3.66
C LEU A 55 -2.51 5.16 -4.06
N LYS A 56 -3.63 5.06 -4.79
CA LYS A 56 -4.50 6.22 -5.06
C LYS A 56 -5.11 6.80 -3.78
N LYS A 57 -5.34 5.97 -2.77
CA LYS A 57 -5.92 6.37 -1.48
C LYS A 57 -4.83 6.83 -0.50
N SER A 58 -3.69 6.14 -0.52
CA SER A 58 -2.58 6.33 0.42
C SER A 58 -1.25 6.41 -0.35
N PRO A 59 -0.99 7.52 -1.08
CA PRO A 59 0.18 7.65 -1.93
C PRO A 59 1.50 7.76 -1.15
N GLU A 60 1.44 8.03 0.15
CA GLU A 60 2.60 8.16 1.05
C GLU A 60 2.76 6.94 1.97
N ASP A 61 2.17 5.79 1.65
CA ASP A 61 2.34 4.57 2.43
C ASP A 61 3.55 3.75 1.91
N PRO A 62 4.66 3.66 2.66
CA PRO A 62 5.85 2.92 2.23
C PRO A 62 5.59 1.41 2.09
N GLN A 63 4.62 0.85 2.83
CA GLN A 63 4.24 -0.55 2.71
C GLN A 63 3.65 -0.85 1.34
N LEU A 64 2.77 0.03 0.83
CA LEU A 64 2.17 -0.14 -0.49
C LEU A 64 3.21 -0.02 -1.61
N TRP A 65 4.14 0.92 -1.51
CA TRP A 65 5.25 1.04 -2.48
C TRP A 65 6.16 -0.20 -2.47
N ALA A 66 6.46 -0.77 -1.31
CA ALA A 66 7.23 -2.02 -1.23
C ALA A 66 6.45 -3.24 -1.76
N MET A 67 5.14 -3.29 -1.54
CA MET A 67 4.28 -4.33 -2.12
C MET A 67 4.24 -4.24 -3.66
N GLN A 68 4.17 -3.04 -4.21
CA GLN A 68 4.29 -2.82 -5.66
C GLN A 68 5.66 -3.27 -6.18
N GLY A 69 6.74 -2.93 -5.46
CA GLY A 69 8.09 -3.38 -5.80
C GLY A 69 8.21 -4.91 -5.81
N THR A 70 7.63 -5.57 -4.81
CA THR A 70 7.57 -7.03 -4.73
C THR A 70 6.81 -7.63 -5.92
N ALA A 71 5.68 -7.04 -6.29
CA ALA A 71 4.89 -7.51 -7.42
C ALA A 71 5.63 -7.36 -8.76
N TYR A 72 6.29 -6.22 -9.01
CA TYR A 72 7.12 -6.02 -10.20
C TYR A 72 8.33 -6.95 -10.23
N SER A 73 8.98 -7.19 -9.08
CA SER A 73 10.08 -8.15 -8.99
C SER A 73 9.61 -9.55 -9.38
N GLY A 74 8.43 -9.96 -8.92
CA GLY A 74 7.82 -11.25 -9.24
C GLY A 74 7.47 -11.43 -10.73
N THR A 75 7.29 -10.33 -11.48
CA THR A 75 7.06 -10.35 -12.93
C THR A 75 8.31 -10.07 -13.76
N GLY A 76 9.49 -9.97 -13.14
CA GLY A 76 10.76 -9.68 -13.83
C GLY A 76 10.96 -8.21 -14.23
N HIS A 77 10.06 -7.30 -13.83
CA HIS A 77 10.13 -5.86 -14.13
C HIS A 77 11.03 -5.16 -13.11
N ARG A 78 12.32 -5.47 -13.19
CA ARG A 78 13.32 -5.14 -12.19
C ARG A 78 13.50 -3.63 -11.97
N LYS A 79 13.46 -2.84 -13.04
CA LYS A 79 13.62 -1.38 -12.98
C LYS A 79 12.46 -0.73 -12.22
N GLU A 80 11.25 -1.17 -12.52
CA GLU A 80 10.02 -0.72 -11.88
C GLU A 80 9.96 -1.15 -10.41
N ALA A 81 10.47 -2.34 -10.10
CA ALA A 81 10.61 -2.84 -8.74
C ALA A 81 11.54 -1.92 -7.92
N LEU A 82 12.74 -1.63 -8.42
CA LEU A 82 13.70 -0.72 -7.76
C LEU A 82 13.12 0.68 -7.57
N ASN A 83 12.43 1.24 -8.57
CA ASN A 83 11.83 2.55 -8.42
C ASN A 83 10.74 2.57 -7.32
N SER A 84 9.98 1.48 -7.19
CA SER A 84 8.97 1.34 -6.15
C SER A 84 9.61 1.24 -4.76
N PHE A 85 10.66 0.42 -4.60
CA PHE A 85 11.42 0.32 -3.35
C PHE A 85 12.09 1.65 -2.98
N ARG A 86 12.69 2.36 -3.94
CA ARG A 86 13.26 3.69 -3.72
C ARG A 86 12.21 4.70 -3.27
N THR A 87 10.99 4.59 -3.79
CA THR A 87 9.88 5.46 -3.36
C THR A 87 9.48 5.17 -1.92
N ALA A 88 9.39 3.89 -1.53
CA ALA A 88 9.17 3.50 -0.14
C ALA A 88 10.26 4.06 0.79
N LEU A 89 11.53 3.98 0.38
CA LEU A 89 12.68 4.43 1.17
C LEU A 89 12.83 5.95 1.21
N ARG A 90 12.32 6.66 0.21
CA ARG A 90 12.19 8.12 0.29
C ARG A 90 11.17 8.54 1.36
N ILE A 91 10.14 7.73 1.59
CA ILE A 91 9.10 8.01 2.58
C ILE A 91 9.55 7.57 3.99
N SER A 92 10.09 6.36 4.10
CA SER A 92 10.64 5.79 5.34
C SER A 92 12.00 5.16 5.01
N PRO A 93 13.11 5.88 5.24
CA PRO A 93 14.46 5.41 4.91
C PRO A 93 14.86 4.09 5.56
N ASP A 94 14.28 3.78 6.72
CA ASP A 94 14.50 2.58 7.51
C ASP A 94 13.52 1.44 7.19
N TYR A 95 12.70 1.58 6.15
CA TYR A 95 11.68 0.58 5.82
C TYR A 95 12.30 -0.74 5.32
N VAL A 96 12.54 -1.65 6.26
CA VAL A 96 13.25 -2.93 6.06
C VAL A 96 12.75 -3.75 4.86
N PRO A 97 11.44 -3.89 4.59
CA PRO A 97 10.97 -4.65 3.43
C PRO A 97 11.48 -4.08 2.09
N ALA A 98 11.56 -2.75 1.97
CA ALA A 98 12.05 -2.11 0.76
C ALA A 98 13.58 -2.20 0.64
N LEU A 99 14.33 -2.05 1.75
CA LEU A 99 15.78 -2.28 1.77
C LEU A 99 16.11 -3.70 1.31
N ARG A 100 15.40 -4.70 1.85
CA ARG A 100 15.57 -6.11 1.49
C ARG A 100 15.27 -6.35 0.02
N GLY A 101 14.15 -5.80 -0.48
CA GLY A 101 13.76 -5.95 -1.88
C GLY A 101 14.76 -5.33 -2.85
N ALA A 102 15.24 -4.12 -2.55
CA ALA A 102 16.26 -3.45 -3.36
C ALA A 102 17.59 -4.21 -3.31
N ALA A 103 18.05 -4.63 -2.13
CA ALA A 103 19.29 -5.39 -1.99
C ALA A 103 19.27 -6.74 -2.70
N GLN A 104 18.15 -7.47 -2.64
CA GLN A 104 17.98 -8.74 -3.38
C GLN A 104 18.14 -8.51 -4.87
N ILE A 105 17.51 -7.44 -5.37
CA ILE A 105 17.65 -7.05 -6.76
C ILE A 105 19.13 -6.72 -7.05
N GLU A 106 19.77 -5.76 -6.38
CA GLU A 106 21.15 -5.43 -6.71
C GLU A 106 22.11 -6.64 -6.67
N TYR A 107 21.91 -7.54 -5.71
CA TYR A 107 22.61 -8.81 -5.62
C TYR A 107 22.44 -9.69 -6.87
N ASP A 108 21.21 -9.97 -7.34
CA ASP A 108 21.05 -10.84 -8.52
C ASP A 108 21.49 -10.17 -9.84
N SER A 109 21.69 -8.84 -9.87
CA SER A 109 22.29 -8.18 -11.05
C SER A 109 23.81 -8.34 -11.12
N GLY A 110 24.46 -8.87 -10.07
CA GLY A 110 25.91 -8.82 -9.95
C GLY A 110 26.45 -7.38 -9.87
N SER A 111 25.58 -6.42 -9.57
CA SER A 111 25.95 -5.01 -9.45
C SER A 111 26.60 -4.83 -8.08
N GLN A 112 27.91 -4.58 -8.06
CA GLN A 112 28.61 -4.12 -6.85
C GLN A 112 28.24 -2.68 -6.49
N GLU A 113 27.44 -2.00 -7.31
CA GLU A 113 26.75 -0.79 -6.91
C GLU A 113 25.60 -1.20 -5.97
N ALA A 114 25.94 -1.53 -4.72
CA ALA A 114 25.05 -1.21 -3.62
C ALA A 114 24.89 0.31 -3.62
N VAL A 115 24.06 0.83 -4.54
CA VAL A 115 23.74 2.25 -4.66
C VAL A 115 23.14 2.66 -3.32
N PRO A 116 23.54 3.80 -2.74
CA PRO A 116 23.16 4.24 -1.41
C PRO A 116 21.66 4.48 -1.35
N VAL A 117 20.90 3.42 -1.05
CA VAL A 117 19.46 3.51 -0.78
C VAL A 117 19.21 4.23 0.54
N LEU A 118 20.26 4.37 1.35
CA LEU A 118 20.38 5.18 2.53
C LEU A 118 21.35 6.33 2.18
N LYS A 119 20.84 7.55 2.03
CA LYS A 119 21.67 8.75 2.18
C LYS A 119 21.74 9.13 3.64
#